data_AF-A0A8J3SDB8-F1
#
_entry.id   AF-A0A8J3SDB8-F1
#
_cell.length_a   1.000
_cell.length_b   1.000
_cell.length_c   1.000
_cell.angle_alpha   90.00
_cell.angle_beta   90.00
_cell.angle_gamma   90.00
#
_symmetry.space_group_name_H-M   'P 1'
#
loop_
_entity.id
_entity.type
_entity.pdbx_description
1 polymer ?
#
loop_
_entity_poly.entity_id
_entity_poly.type
_entity_poly.pdbx_seq_one_letter_code
_entity_poly.pdbx_strand_id
1 'polypeptide(L)'
;MTHPDQPATRDQRSFWEKPPIWLRALGIPIALLATLQMSDERGPLMGVLAGVVYGSLAIGLLAWDRFMVWGREHPLLDTLSFGPVMFLVLATLTPLSPMVCAAAAAGATVLFVVLKHLQRRRAPQS
;
A
#
# COMPACT_ATOMS: atom_id res chain seq x y z
N MET A 1 -19.55 -7.59 -39.51
CA MET A 1 -18.72 -7.87 -38.32
C MET A 1 -18.93 -6.75 -37.33
N THR A 2 -19.88 -6.94 -36.41
CA THR A 2 -20.23 -6.00 -35.33
C THR A 2 -19.21 -6.13 -34.21
N HIS A 3 -18.44 -5.08 -33.95
CA HIS A 3 -17.62 -4.98 -32.75
C HIS A 3 -18.56 -4.63 -31.58
N PRO A 4 -18.70 -5.49 -30.56
CA PRO A 4 -19.47 -5.14 -29.37
C PRO A 4 -18.63 -4.14 -28.56
N ASP A 5 -18.89 -2.85 -28.75
CA ASP A 5 -18.36 -1.79 -27.90
C ASP A 5 -18.86 -2.00 -26.47
N GLN A 6 -17.96 -2.52 -25.63
CA GLN A 6 -18.23 -2.95 -24.26
C GLN A 6 -18.32 -1.74 -23.33
N PRO A 7 -19.48 -1.43 -22.70
CA PRO A 7 -19.63 -0.32 -21.74
C PRO A 7 -18.97 -0.56 -20.36
N ALA A 8 -18.10 -1.57 -20.22
CA ALA A 8 -17.58 -2.05 -18.94
C ALA A 8 -16.58 -1.10 -18.23
N THR A 9 -16.12 -0.03 -18.87
CA THR A 9 -14.98 0.76 -18.35
C THR A 9 -15.38 1.97 -17.49
N ARG A 10 -16.65 2.40 -17.53
CA ARG A 10 -17.08 3.60 -16.77
C ARG A 10 -17.39 3.28 -15.31
N ASP A 11 -17.96 2.11 -15.05
CA ASP A 11 -18.38 1.70 -13.71
C ASP A 11 -17.21 1.17 -12.86
N GLN A 12 -16.19 0.61 -13.51
CA GLN A 12 -15.01 0.11 -12.80
C GLN A 12 -14.15 1.23 -12.21
N ARG A 13 -14.10 2.42 -12.84
CA ARG A 13 -13.34 3.57 -12.29
C ARG A 13 -14.03 4.18 -11.06
N SER A 14 -15.36 4.27 -11.08
CA SER A 14 -16.13 4.84 -9.96
C SER A 14 -15.93 4.04 -8.66
N PHE A 15 -15.83 2.71 -8.79
CA PHE A 15 -15.62 1.80 -7.67
C PHE A 15 -14.31 2.07 -6.91
N TRP A 16 -13.21 2.34 -7.63
CA TRP A 16 -11.90 2.61 -7.03
C TRP A 16 -11.73 4.05 -6.54
N GLU A 17 -12.51 4.99 -7.09
CA GLU A 17 -12.51 6.38 -6.62
C GLU A 17 -13.11 6.51 -5.22
N LYS A 18 -14.18 5.77 -4.94
CA LYS A 18 -14.85 5.75 -3.63
C LYS A 18 -15.22 4.31 -3.23
N PRO A 19 -14.29 3.56 -2.62
CA PRO A 19 -14.61 2.22 -2.14
C PRO A 19 -15.78 2.29 -1.14
N PRO A 20 -16.72 1.33 -1.15
CA PRO A 20 -17.86 1.35 -0.25
C PRO A 20 -17.40 1.18 1.22
N ILE A 21 -18.17 1.74 2.16
CA ILE A 21 -17.75 1.82 3.57
C ILE A 21 -17.52 0.45 4.21
N TRP A 22 -18.28 -0.57 3.82
CA TRP A 22 -18.10 -1.93 4.32
C TRP A 22 -16.74 -2.51 3.90
N LEU A 23 -16.27 -2.20 2.69
CA LEU A 23 -14.96 -2.65 2.20
C LEU A 23 -13.83 -1.94 2.95
N ARG A 24 -14.00 -0.65 3.27
CA ARG A 24 -13.07 0.11 4.13
C ARG A 24 -13.02 -0.47 5.54
N ALA A 25 -14.19 -0.77 6.12
CA ALA A 25 -14.31 -1.36 7.45
C ALA A 25 -13.70 -2.76 7.51
N LEU A 26 -13.77 -3.54 6.43
CA LEU A 26 -13.12 -4.85 6.29
C LEU A 26 -11.59 -4.76 6.43
N GLY A 27 -10.98 -3.61 6.14
CA GLY A 27 -9.55 -3.38 6.36
C GLY A 27 -9.12 -3.51 7.83
N ILE A 28 -10.00 -3.20 8.79
CA ILE A 28 -9.70 -3.25 10.23
C ILE A 28 -9.47 -4.68 10.73
N PRO A 29 -10.40 -5.65 10.55
CA PRO A 29 -10.16 -7.02 10.99
C PRO A 29 -8.99 -7.66 10.23
N ILE A 30 -8.78 -7.34 8.95
CA ILE A 30 -7.62 -7.83 8.20
C ILE A 30 -6.32 -7.30 8.81
N ALA A 31 -6.25 -6.00 9.11
CA ALA A 31 -5.09 -5.40 9.77
C ALA A 31 -4.82 -6.02 11.14
N LEU A 32 -5.87 -6.28 11.93
CA LEU A 32 -5.76 -6.91 13.24
C LEU A 32 -5.23 -8.34 13.12
N LEU A 33 -5.81 -9.15 12.22
CA LEU A 33 -5.37 -10.53 11.98
C LEU A 33 -3.91 -10.60 11.52
N ALA A 34 -3.52 -9.76 10.56
CA ALA A 34 -2.14 -9.71 10.07
C ALA A 34 -1.16 -9.30 11.19
N THR A 35 -1.57 -8.39 12.06
CA THR A 35 -0.76 -7.95 13.21
C THR A 35 -0.58 -9.06 14.24
N LEU A 36 -1.65 -9.77 14.58
CA LEU A 36 -1.61 -10.90 15.51
C LEU A 36 -0.76 -12.04 14.94
N GLN A 37 -0.96 -12.40 13.67
CA GLN A 37 -0.16 -13.41 13.00
C GLN A 37 1.34 -13.05 13.01
N MET A 38 1.69 -11.80 12.71
CA MET A 38 3.06 -11.32 12.80
C MET A 38 3.65 -11.38 14.21
N SER A 39 2.83 -11.03 15.22
CA SER A 39 3.25 -11.10 16.62
C SER A 39 3.56 -12.54 17.05
N ASP A 40 2.74 -13.50 16.61
CA ASP A 40 2.89 -14.91 16.96
C ASP A 40 4.06 -15.57 16.23
N GLU A 41 4.23 -15.29 14.93
CA GLU A 41 5.27 -15.91 14.10
C GLU A 41 6.67 -15.30 14.29
N ARG A 42 6.74 -13.98 14.55
CA ARG A 42 8.00 -13.21 14.54
C ARG A 42 8.30 -12.52 15.87
N GLY A 43 7.40 -12.61 16.83
CA GLY A 43 7.53 -12.00 18.15
C GLY A 43 6.93 -10.59 18.27
N PRO A 44 6.86 -10.06 19.49
CA PRO A 44 6.07 -8.87 19.81
C PRO A 44 6.57 -7.60 19.12
N LEU A 45 7.88 -7.49 18.87
CA LEU A 45 8.45 -6.34 18.17
C LEU A 45 7.90 -6.21 16.73
N MET A 46 7.78 -7.33 16.02
CA MET A 46 7.19 -7.36 14.68
C MET A 46 5.69 -7.14 14.73
N GLY A 47 5.01 -7.63 15.77
CA GLY A 47 3.61 -7.29 16.03
C GLY A 47 3.39 -5.78 16.16
N VAL A 48 4.24 -5.07 16.92
CA VAL A 48 4.14 -3.60 17.04
C VAL A 48 4.35 -2.91 15.70
N LEU A 49 5.37 -3.30 14.92
CA LEU A 49 5.63 -2.74 13.59
C LEU A 49 4.45 -2.99 12.63
N ALA A 50 3.93 -4.21 12.61
CA ALA A 50 2.77 -4.59 11.83
C ALA A 50 1.53 -3.77 12.24
N GLY A 51 1.30 -3.59 13.54
CA GLY A 51 0.19 -2.80 14.06
C GLY A 51 0.25 -1.34 13.65
N VAL A 52 1.45 -0.72 13.67
CA VAL A 52 1.63 0.66 13.22
C VAL A 52 1.35 0.80 11.72
N VAL A 53 1.91 -0.08 10.89
CA VAL A 53 1.76 0.01 9.43
C VAL A 53 0.34 -0.38 8.99
N TYR A 54 -0.17 -1.53 9.40
CA TYR A 54 -1.53 -1.95 9.03
C TYR A 54 -2.60 -1.10 9.71
N GLY A 55 -2.37 -0.62 10.93
CA GLY A 55 -3.26 0.30 11.61
C GLY A 55 -3.34 1.66 10.91
N SER A 56 -2.20 2.23 10.52
CA SER A 56 -2.20 3.48 9.74
C SER A 56 -2.88 3.32 8.37
N LEU A 57 -2.69 2.18 7.69
CA LEU A 57 -3.42 1.84 6.46
C LEU A 57 -4.93 1.71 6.69
N ALA A 58 -5.35 1.03 7.77
CA ALA A 58 -6.76 0.88 8.12
C ALA A 58 -7.42 2.25 8.43
N ILE A 59 -6.72 3.12 9.16
CA ILE A 59 -7.16 4.51 9.40
C ILE A 59 -7.25 5.28 8.08
N GLY A 60 -6.25 5.14 7.20
CA GLY A 60 -6.25 5.73 5.86
C GLY A 60 -7.43 5.27 5.00
N LEU A 61 -7.79 3.98 5.08
CA LEU A 61 -8.96 3.42 4.40
C LEU A 61 -10.26 4.05 4.92
N LEU A 62 -10.43 4.22 6.22
CA LEU A 62 -11.61 4.88 6.79
C LEU A 62 -11.67 6.36 6.38
N ALA A 63 -10.53 7.04 6.39
CA ALA A 63 -10.39 8.45 6.02
C ALA A 63 -10.01 8.66 4.53
N TRP A 64 -10.49 7.78 3.63
CA TRP A 64 -10.08 7.70 2.23
C TRP A 64 -9.97 9.04 1.51
N ASP A 65 -10.99 9.89 1.60
CA ASP A 65 -11.02 11.17 0.88
C ASP A 65 -9.89 12.11 1.37
N ARG A 66 -9.64 12.14 2.69
CA ARG A 66 -8.54 12.93 3.28
C ARG A 66 -7.19 12.33 2.92
N PHE A 67 -7.08 11.00 2.94
CA PHE A 67 -5.86 10.28 2.59
C PHE A 67 -5.45 10.54 1.12
N MET A 68 -6.43 10.54 0.20
CA MET A 68 -6.19 10.81 -1.23
C MET A 68 -5.85 12.28 -1.52
N VAL A 69 -6.38 13.24 -0.73
CA VAL A 69 -5.93 14.64 -0.82
C VAL A 69 -4.50 14.77 -0.30
N TRP A 70 -4.23 14.21 0.88
CA TRP A 70 -2.89 14.26 1.49
C TRP A 70 -1.81 13.62 0.63
N GLY A 71 -2.09 12.45 0.02
CA GLY A 71 -1.14 11.79 -0.89
C GLY A 71 -0.82 12.60 -2.15
N ARG A 72 -1.76 13.42 -2.63
CA ARG A 72 -1.53 14.36 -3.74
C ARG A 72 -0.65 15.54 -3.33
N GLU A 73 -0.83 16.04 -2.12
CA GLU A 73 -0.02 17.13 -1.55
C GLU A 73 1.39 16.66 -1.15
N HIS A 74 1.54 15.41 -0.72
CA HIS A 74 2.78 14.84 -0.19
C HIS A 74 3.24 13.59 -0.96
N PRO A 75 3.52 13.70 -2.28
CA PRO A 75 3.81 12.55 -3.13
C PRO A 75 5.07 11.78 -2.73
N LEU A 76 6.00 12.44 -2.02
CA LEU A 76 7.26 11.84 -1.58
C LEU A 76 7.03 10.97 -0.33
N LEU A 77 6.25 11.44 0.65
CA LEU A 77 5.87 10.65 1.82
C LEU A 77 5.00 9.46 1.44
N ASP A 78 4.05 9.64 0.51
CA ASP A 78 3.22 8.55 -0.04
C ASP A 78 4.08 7.46 -0.71
N THR A 79 5.17 7.86 -1.38
CA THR A 79 6.13 6.90 -1.93
C THR A 79 6.94 6.21 -0.84
N LEU A 80 7.26 6.93 0.25
CA LEU A 80 8.06 6.40 1.34
C LEU A 80 7.29 5.38 2.19
N SER A 81 5.96 5.50 2.29
CA SER A 81 5.11 4.49 2.95
C SER A 81 5.16 3.12 2.27
N PHE A 82 5.60 3.03 1.02
CA PHE A 82 5.82 1.76 0.34
C PHE A 82 6.86 0.87 1.06
N GLY A 83 7.90 1.48 1.65
CA GLY A 83 8.98 0.71 2.28
C GLY A 83 8.53 -0.14 3.47
N PRO A 84 7.89 0.45 4.49
CA PRO A 84 7.35 -0.31 5.62
C PRO A 84 6.33 -1.38 5.19
N VAL A 85 5.49 -1.09 4.20
CA VAL A 85 4.52 -2.05 3.66
C VAL A 85 5.23 -3.22 2.97
N MET A 86 6.20 -2.93 2.10
CA MET A 86 6.98 -3.94 1.40
C MET A 86 7.80 -4.81 2.36
N PHE A 87 8.36 -4.20 3.40
CA PHE A 87 9.06 -4.91 4.47
C PHE A 87 8.16 -5.94 5.15
N LEU A 88 6.95 -5.54 5.54
CA LEU A 88 6.01 -6.45 6.18
C LEU A 88 5.58 -7.56 5.22
N VAL A 89 5.26 -7.25 3.96
CA VAL A 89 4.92 -8.26 2.96
C VAL A 89 6.04 -9.28 2.78
N LEU A 90 7.30 -8.84 2.68
CA LEU A 90 8.46 -9.73 2.59
C LEU A 90 8.65 -10.56 3.85
N ALA A 91 8.48 -9.94 5.03
CA ALA A 91 8.57 -10.64 6.31
C ALA A 91 7.46 -11.69 6.47
N THR A 92 6.26 -11.47 5.93
CA THR A 92 5.16 -12.46 5.99
C THR A 92 5.40 -13.60 5.01
N LEU A 93 5.84 -13.29 3.79
CA LEU A 93 5.92 -14.28 2.70
C LEU A 93 7.19 -15.13 2.71
N THR A 94 8.26 -14.66 3.35
CA THR A 94 9.56 -15.33 3.28
C THR A 94 10.10 -15.64 4.67
N PRO A 95 10.69 -16.82 4.92
CA PRO A 95 11.30 -17.16 6.21
C PRO A 95 12.66 -16.46 6.44
N LEU A 96 13.00 -15.45 5.64
CA LEU A 96 14.28 -14.75 5.70
C LEU A 96 14.44 -13.96 7.00
N SER A 97 15.68 -13.63 7.35
CA SER A 97 15.96 -12.81 8.52
C SER A 97 15.39 -11.40 8.34
N PRO A 98 14.94 -10.74 9.43
CA PRO A 98 14.42 -9.38 9.36
C PRO A 98 15.38 -8.37 8.69
N MET A 99 16.69 -8.53 8.89
CA MET A 99 17.70 -7.69 8.25
C MET A 99 17.69 -7.81 6.74
N VAL A 100 17.55 -9.03 6.20
CA VAL A 100 17.48 -9.25 4.75
C VAL A 100 16.18 -8.66 4.19
N CYS A 101 15.05 -8.85 4.87
CA CYS A 101 13.79 -8.23 4.47
C CYS A 101 13.89 -6.70 4.48
N ALA A 102 14.53 -6.11 5.49
CA ALA A 102 14.73 -4.67 5.59
C ALA A 102 15.61 -4.13 4.46
N ALA A 103 16.73 -4.80 4.17
CA ALA A 103 17.61 -4.43 3.06
C ALA A 103 16.90 -4.51 1.70
N ALA A 104 16.14 -5.60 1.46
CA ALA A 104 15.37 -5.79 0.24
C ALA A 104 14.26 -4.72 0.10
N ALA A 105 13.52 -4.44 1.17
CA ALA A 105 12.47 -3.41 1.18
C ALA A 105 13.05 -2.00 0.95
N ALA A 106 14.19 -1.68 1.58
CA ALA A 106 14.88 -0.42 1.36
C ALA A 106 15.34 -0.29 -0.10
N GLY A 107 15.97 -1.33 -0.65
CA GLY A 107 16.39 -1.36 -2.06
C GLY A 107 15.21 -1.20 -3.03
N ALA A 108 14.11 -1.92 -2.81
CA ALA A 108 12.89 -1.80 -3.60
C ALA A 108 12.28 -0.39 -3.53
N THR A 109 12.29 0.23 -2.35
CA THR A 109 11.76 1.59 -2.15
C THR A 109 12.61 2.62 -2.88
N VAL A 110 13.95 2.54 -2.76
CA VAL A 110 14.86 3.42 -3.49
C VAL A 110 14.67 3.26 -4.99
N LEU A 111 14.60 2.02 -5.49
CA LEU A 111 14.36 1.75 -6.90
C LEU A 111 13.04 2.35 -7.37
N PHE A 112 11.95 2.17 -6.60
CA PHE A 112 10.64 2.73 -6.92
C PHE A 112 10.65 4.26 -6.96
N VAL A 113 11.30 4.91 -5.98
CA VAL A 113 11.50 6.36 -5.95
C VAL A 113 12.27 6.83 -7.19
N VAL A 114 13.38 6.19 -7.53
CA VAL A 114 14.21 6.53 -8.70
C VAL A 114 13.40 6.38 -9.98
N LEU A 115 12.70 5.26 -10.18
CA LEU A 115 11.88 5.02 -11.37
C LEU A 115 10.76 6.08 -11.50
N LYS A 116 10.07 6.42 -10.40
CA LYS A 116 9.05 7.47 -10.38
C LYS A 116 9.63 8.83 -10.73
N HIS A 117 10.81 9.17 -10.22
CA HIS A 117 11.52 10.40 -10.59
C HIS A 117 11.92 10.43 -12.06
N LEU A 118 12.42 9.32 -12.60
CA LEU A 118 12.79 9.21 -14.01
C LEU A 118 11.57 9.30 -14.92
N GLN A 119 10.44 8.67 -14.55
CA GLN A 119 9.17 8.77 -15.29
C GLN A 119 8.63 10.20 -15.28
N ARG A 120 8.67 10.90 -14.14
CA ARG A 120 8.26 12.31 -14.05
C ARG A 120 9.11 13.22 -14.93
N ARG A 121 10.41 12.95 -15.06
CA ARG A 121 11.30 13.69 -15.98
C ARG A 121 11.04 13.39 -17.46
N ARG A 122 10.47 12.22 -17.76
CA ARG A 122 10.18 11.79 -19.14
C ARG A 122 8.78 12.18 -19.62
N ALA A 123 7.88 12.60 -18.74
CA ALA A 123 6.57 13.13 -19.13
C ALA A 123 6.78 14.45 -19.90
N PRO A 124 6.58 14.48 -21.23
CA PRO A 124 6.71 15.69 -22.02
C PRO A 124 5.62 16.67 -21.59
N GLN A 125 5.95 17.97 -21.51
CA GLN A 125 4.95 19.02 -21.42
C GLN A 125 4.16 19.03 -22.74
N SER A 126 3.12 18.21 -22.85
CA SER A 126 2.15 18.24 -23.94
C SER A 126 0.85 18.85 -23.45
#